data_AF-A0AA38UTB5-F1
#
_entry.id   AF-A0AA38UTB5-F1
#
_cell.length_a   1.000
_cell.length_b   1.000
_cell.length_c   1.000
_cell.angle_alpha   90.00
_cell.angle_beta   90.00
_cell.angle_gamma   90.00
#
_symmetry.space_group_name_H-M   'P 1'
#
loop_
_entity.id
_entity.type
_entity.pdbx_description
1 polymer ?
#
loop_
_entity_poly.entity_id
_entity_poly.type
_entity_poly.pdbx_seq_one_letter_code
_entity_poly.pdbx_strand_id
1 'polypeptide(L)'
;MSSVILRGQPKPSLISHGLSIVRTLLATEQFQKAGLTTTEMYRLALKEAPPPNFERYQVHENSDTEIRYTKSGQRKTPPPNPPHMEHPIRSMRFLKSQILPILEGLKEIRMTTGTRFHAAPEVKVNFGSAKTKTKTKAKGNGNSKPDVASSSTASPSSPTTISHTVHLWMPTQKAKVTKTIDNKPTPSNVFGTEVGRGADWDHLNRRRQRTRDEKVKHDVDIMAQVRKAEKQEKKKVLWEAFMRKKARDARAPKPVVDDRISDS
;
A
#
# COMPACT_ATOMS: atom_id res chain seq x y z
N MET A 1 18.49 -31.88 -46.57
CA MET A 1 17.59 -30.95 -45.86
C MET A 1 17.74 -31.20 -44.36
N SER A 2 18.55 -30.38 -43.67
CA SER A 2 18.87 -30.58 -42.26
C SER A 2 17.72 -30.11 -41.38
N SER A 3 17.01 -31.05 -40.75
CA SER A 3 15.99 -30.76 -39.74
C SER A 3 16.68 -30.28 -38.46
N VAL A 4 16.63 -28.98 -38.20
CA VAL A 4 17.12 -28.39 -36.95
C VAL A 4 16.13 -28.79 -35.86
N ILE A 5 16.54 -29.73 -34.99
CA ILE A 5 15.81 -30.09 -33.78
C ILE A 5 15.83 -28.86 -32.86
N LEU A 6 14.78 -28.04 -32.94
CA LEU A 6 14.55 -26.95 -32.02
C LEU A 6 14.34 -27.56 -30.63
N ARG A 7 15.39 -27.53 -29.80
CA ARG A 7 15.29 -27.87 -28.38
C ARG A 7 14.14 -27.05 -27.79
N GLY A 8 13.14 -27.75 -27.24
CA GLY A 8 11.91 -27.15 -26.74
C GLY A 8 12.22 -25.98 -25.82
N GLN A 9 11.75 -24.79 -26.20
CA GLN A 9 11.88 -23.61 -25.35
C GLN A 9 11.16 -23.90 -24.03
N PRO A 10 11.78 -23.62 -22.87
CA PRO A 10 11.12 -23.81 -21.59
C PRO A 10 9.82 -23.01 -21.58
N LYS A 11 8.70 -23.64 -21.21
CA LYS A 11 7.41 -22.97 -21.16
C LYS A 11 7.54 -21.76 -20.22
N PRO A 12 7.27 -20.54 -20.71
CA PRO A 12 7.32 -19.35 -19.88
C PRO A 12 6.38 -19.52 -18.68
N SER A 13 6.92 -19.34 -17.48
CA SER A 13 6.13 -19.38 -16.24
C SER A 13 5.01 -18.33 -16.27
N LEU A 14 3.91 -18.62 -15.57
CA LEU A 14 2.82 -17.67 -15.33
C LEU A 14 3.34 -16.29 -14.86
N ILE A 15 4.32 -16.30 -13.97
CA ILE A 15 4.94 -15.09 -13.41
C ILE A 15 5.65 -14.29 -14.51
N SER A 16 6.41 -14.94 -15.39
CA SER A 16 7.11 -14.27 -16.49
C SER A 16 6.16 -13.58 -17.47
N HIS A 17 5.02 -14.18 -17.79
CA HIS A 17 4.01 -13.54 -18.63
C HIS A 17 3.34 -12.35 -17.95
N GLY A 18 3.00 -12.49 -16.66
CA GLY A 18 2.48 -11.37 -15.87
C GLY A 18 3.46 -10.20 -15.80
N LEU A 19 4.76 -10.47 -15.62
CA LEU A 19 5.81 -9.46 -15.64
C LEU A 19 5.92 -8.79 -17.02
N SER A 20 5.84 -9.56 -18.10
CA SER A 20 5.87 -9.01 -19.46
C SER A 20 4.75 -8.03 -19.70
N ILE A 21 3.51 -8.38 -19.35
CA ILE A 21 2.34 -7.50 -19.51
C ILE A 21 2.53 -6.23 -18.69
N VAL A 22 2.91 -6.34 -17.42
CA VAL A 22 3.12 -5.15 -16.59
C VAL A 22 4.22 -4.27 -17.18
N ARG A 23 5.35 -4.83 -17.62
CA ARG A 23 6.44 -4.06 -18.25
C ARG A 23 5.98 -3.30 -19.51
N THR A 24 5.12 -3.91 -20.33
CA THR A 24 4.49 -3.21 -21.48
C THR A 24 3.68 -2.00 -21.00
N LEU A 25 2.91 -2.13 -19.92
CA LEU A 25 2.18 -1.01 -19.32
C LEU A 25 3.11 0.05 -18.71
N LEU A 26 4.23 -0.35 -18.10
CA LEU A 26 5.22 0.59 -17.55
C LEU A 26 5.88 1.42 -18.66
N ALA A 27 5.98 0.87 -19.87
CA ALA A 27 6.51 1.58 -21.03
C ALA A 27 5.55 2.65 -21.58
N THR A 28 4.26 2.61 -21.23
CA THR A 28 3.28 3.60 -21.66
C THR A 28 3.52 4.96 -20.99
N GLU A 29 3.40 6.06 -21.75
CA GLU A 29 3.65 7.42 -21.24
C GLU A 29 2.79 7.83 -20.04
N GLN A 30 1.56 7.31 -19.97
CA GLN A 30 0.63 7.58 -18.87
C GLN A 30 1.23 7.17 -17.52
N PHE A 31 1.96 6.06 -17.49
CA PHE A 31 2.60 5.56 -16.28
C PHE A 31 3.78 6.43 -15.84
N GLN A 32 4.55 6.95 -16.79
CA GLN A 32 5.73 7.78 -16.49
C GLN A 32 5.36 9.12 -15.86
N LYS A 33 4.22 9.71 -16.25
CA LYS A 33 3.81 11.05 -15.80
C LYS A 33 3.09 11.03 -14.45
N ALA A 34 2.12 10.13 -14.27
CA ALA A 34 1.19 10.18 -13.12
C ALA A 34 1.36 9.01 -12.13
N GLY A 35 2.17 8.00 -12.48
CA GLY A 35 2.13 6.69 -11.83
C GLY A 35 0.77 6.00 -12.01
N LEU A 36 0.65 4.77 -11.53
CA LEU A 36 -0.62 4.05 -11.50
C LEU A 36 -0.91 3.46 -10.13
N THR A 37 -2.17 3.52 -9.72
CA THR A 37 -2.65 2.72 -8.60
C THR A 37 -2.62 1.24 -8.98
N THR A 38 -2.57 0.37 -7.97
CA THR A 38 -2.62 -1.08 -8.24
C THR A 38 -3.91 -1.49 -8.95
N THR A 39 -5.01 -0.81 -8.64
CA THR A 39 -6.32 -1.09 -9.24
C THR A 39 -6.36 -0.70 -10.72
N GLU A 40 -5.81 0.46 -11.08
CA GLU A 40 -5.70 0.89 -12.48
C GLU A 40 -4.77 -0.03 -13.25
N MET A 41 -3.62 -0.37 -12.68
CA MET A 41 -2.66 -1.30 -13.31
C MET A 41 -3.30 -2.65 -13.59
N TYR A 42 -4.07 -3.19 -12.65
CA TYR A 42 -4.82 -4.42 -12.84
C TYR A 42 -5.88 -4.29 -13.95
N ARG A 43 -6.66 -3.20 -13.97
CA ARG A 43 -7.68 -2.97 -15.00
C ARG A 43 -7.07 -2.83 -16.39
N LEU A 44 -5.93 -2.15 -16.52
CA LEU A 44 -5.22 -2.04 -17.79
C LEU A 44 -4.60 -3.37 -18.21
N ALA A 45 -4.02 -4.10 -17.26
CA ALA A 45 -3.47 -5.42 -17.52
C ALA A 45 -4.51 -6.40 -18.06
N LEU A 46 -5.76 -6.34 -17.59
CA LEU A 46 -6.85 -7.18 -18.11
C LEU A 46 -7.31 -6.82 -19.52
N LYS A 47 -6.95 -5.63 -20.03
CA LYS A 47 -7.24 -5.23 -21.42
C LYS A 47 -6.21 -5.77 -22.40
N GLU A 48 -5.01 -6.09 -21.92
CA GLU A 48 -3.98 -6.72 -22.73
C GLU A 48 -4.36 -8.18 -23.02
N ALA A 49 -4.19 -8.61 -24.27
CA ALA A 49 -4.49 -9.98 -24.64
C ALA A 49 -3.47 -10.94 -24.00
N PRO A 50 -3.90 -12.10 -23.48
CA PRO A 50 -2.98 -13.11 -23.00
C PRO A 50 -2.11 -13.61 -24.17
N PRO A 51 -0.83 -13.94 -23.93
CA PRO A 51 0.03 -14.47 -24.98
C PRO A 51 -0.55 -15.79 -25.53
N PRO A 52 -0.39 -16.08 -26.83
CA PRO A 52 -1.08 -17.21 -27.48
C PRO A 52 -0.71 -18.58 -26.90
N ASN A 53 0.47 -18.69 -26.29
CA ASN A 53 0.98 -19.92 -25.68
C ASN A 53 0.68 -20.00 -24.17
N PHE A 54 -0.23 -19.15 -23.66
CA PHE A 54 -0.55 -19.12 -22.24
C PHE A 54 -1.44 -20.30 -21.85
N GLU A 55 -0.92 -21.16 -20.97
CA GLU A 55 -1.73 -22.23 -20.39
C GLU A 55 -2.65 -21.68 -19.31
N ARG A 56 -3.96 -21.92 -19.47
CA ARG A 56 -4.97 -21.57 -18.48
C ARG A 56 -4.58 -22.16 -17.13
N TYR A 57 -4.73 -21.36 -16.08
CA TYR A 57 -4.49 -21.86 -14.72
C TYR A 57 -5.48 -22.98 -14.41
N GLN A 58 -4.97 -24.19 -14.17
CA GLN A 58 -5.79 -25.33 -13.78
C GLN A 58 -6.21 -25.14 -12.31
N VAL A 59 -7.52 -25.03 -12.07
CA VAL A 59 -8.03 -25.16 -10.70
C VAL A 59 -7.79 -26.59 -10.29
N HIS A 60 -7.03 -26.81 -9.22
CA HIS A 60 -7.03 -28.11 -8.58
C HIS A 60 -8.35 -28.24 -7.83
N GLU A 61 -9.35 -28.86 -8.45
CA GLU A 61 -10.68 -29.11 -7.86
C GLU A 61 -10.59 -29.88 -6.52
N ASN A 62 -9.45 -30.53 -6.27
CA ASN A 62 -9.23 -31.35 -5.08
C ASN A 62 -8.89 -30.55 -3.80
N SER A 63 -8.74 -29.21 -3.84
CA SER A 63 -8.44 -28.44 -2.61
C SER A 63 -9.62 -28.26 -1.66
N ASP A 64 -10.83 -28.61 -2.08
CA ASP A 64 -12.06 -28.30 -1.33
C ASP A 64 -12.46 -29.36 -0.30
N THR A 65 -11.74 -30.49 -0.22
CA THR A 65 -12.12 -31.60 0.66
C THR A 65 -11.57 -31.51 2.08
N GLU A 66 -10.50 -30.75 2.32
CA GLU A 66 -9.90 -30.66 3.64
C GLU A 66 -10.43 -29.45 4.43
N ILE A 67 -11.45 -29.68 5.27
CA ILE A 67 -11.97 -28.66 6.18
C ILE A 67 -10.89 -28.32 7.21
N ARG A 68 -10.15 -27.22 6.97
CA ARG A 68 -9.13 -26.74 7.91
C ARG A 68 -9.78 -25.85 8.97
N TYR A 69 -9.48 -26.10 10.22
CA TYR A 69 -9.90 -25.24 11.33
C TYR A 69 -8.78 -24.26 11.72
N THR A 70 -9.15 -23.06 12.18
CA THR A 70 -8.22 -22.13 12.84
C THR A 70 -7.90 -22.61 14.26
N LYS A 71 -6.85 -22.05 14.87
CA LYS A 71 -6.59 -22.25 16.31
C LYS A 71 -7.75 -21.79 17.21
N SER A 72 -8.63 -20.93 16.69
CA SER A 72 -9.86 -20.47 17.36
C SER A 72 -11.07 -21.36 17.10
N GLY A 73 -10.92 -22.51 16.44
CA GLY A 73 -12.02 -23.43 16.12
C GLY A 73 -12.94 -22.98 14.98
N GLN A 74 -12.64 -21.87 14.30
CA GLN A 74 -13.42 -21.39 13.16
C GLN A 74 -13.03 -22.15 11.89
N ARG A 75 -14.02 -22.48 11.05
CA ARG A 75 -13.78 -23.09 9.74
C ARG A 75 -13.03 -22.10 8.85
N LYS A 76 -11.85 -22.48 8.37
CA LYS A 76 -11.16 -21.72 7.31
C LYS A 76 -11.87 -22.02 6.01
N THR A 77 -12.63 -21.06 5.51
CA THR A 77 -13.11 -21.12 4.13
C THR A 77 -11.89 -21.04 3.21
N PRO A 78 -11.78 -21.93 2.21
CA PRO A 78 -10.74 -21.79 1.20
C PRO A 78 -10.87 -20.41 0.53
N PRO A 79 -9.75 -19.79 0.14
CA PRO A 79 -9.82 -18.52 -0.55
C PRO A 79 -10.63 -18.68 -1.85
N PRO A 80 -11.50 -17.71 -2.19
CA PRO A 80 -12.29 -17.79 -3.41
C PRO A 80 -11.36 -17.87 -4.63
N ASN A 81 -11.84 -18.58 -5.66
CA ASN A 81 -11.12 -18.70 -6.92
C ASN A 81 -10.86 -17.31 -7.54
N PRO A 82 -9.71 -17.14 -8.23
CA PRO A 82 -9.37 -15.87 -8.84
C PRO A 82 -10.36 -15.50 -9.96
N PRO A 83 -10.75 -14.22 -10.10
CA PRO A 83 -11.78 -13.81 -11.07
C PRO A 83 -11.45 -14.09 -12.54
N HIS A 84 -10.18 -14.05 -12.95
CA HIS A 84 -9.77 -14.21 -14.36
C HIS A 84 -8.75 -15.34 -14.52
N MET A 85 -9.24 -16.57 -14.66
CA MET A 85 -8.39 -17.77 -14.74
C MET A 85 -7.60 -17.92 -16.04
N GLU A 86 -8.08 -17.27 -17.10
CA GLU A 86 -7.51 -17.32 -18.45
C GLU A 86 -6.41 -16.28 -18.67
N HIS A 87 -6.20 -15.39 -17.68
CA HIS A 87 -5.27 -14.29 -17.80
C HIS A 87 -4.01 -14.50 -16.93
N PRO A 88 -2.79 -14.15 -17.40
CA PRO A 88 -1.57 -14.26 -16.58
C PRO A 88 -1.67 -13.51 -15.26
N ILE A 89 -2.37 -12.37 -15.25
CA ILE A 89 -2.67 -11.58 -14.06
C ILE A 89 -4.09 -11.89 -13.61
N ARG A 90 -4.24 -13.04 -12.95
CA ARG A 90 -5.54 -13.65 -12.62
C ARG A 90 -6.36 -12.94 -11.53
N SER A 91 -5.68 -12.22 -10.64
CA SER A 91 -6.33 -11.52 -9.54
C SER A 91 -5.49 -10.34 -9.04
N MET A 92 -6.17 -9.40 -8.38
CA MET A 92 -5.53 -8.28 -7.70
C MET A 92 -4.49 -8.75 -6.66
N ARG A 93 -4.82 -9.83 -5.95
CA ARG A 93 -3.92 -10.44 -4.95
C ARG A 93 -2.67 -11.02 -5.62
N PHE A 94 -2.81 -11.67 -6.77
CA PHE A 94 -1.68 -12.20 -7.51
C PHE A 94 -0.73 -11.07 -7.98
N LEU A 95 -1.29 -9.99 -8.54
CA LEU A 95 -0.51 -8.80 -8.90
C LEU A 95 0.27 -8.26 -7.69
N LYS A 96 -0.42 -8.05 -6.56
CA LYS A 96 0.18 -7.51 -5.32
C LYS A 96 1.22 -8.40 -4.65
N SER A 97 0.99 -9.70 -4.62
CA SER A 97 1.82 -10.63 -3.83
C SER A 97 2.98 -11.24 -4.62
N GLN A 98 2.84 -11.38 -5.94
CA GLN A 98 3.83 -12.08 -6.76
C GLN A 98 4.55 -11.11 -7.71
N ILE A 99 3.82 -10.29 -8.46
CA ILE A 99 4.40 -9.50 -9.56
C ILE A 99 5.06 -8.21 -9.06
N LEU A 100 4.35 -7.41 -8.25
CA LEU A 100 4.86 -6.12 -7.77
C LEU A 100 6.14 -6.24 -6.92
N PRO A 101 6.26 -7.20 -5.97
CA PRO A 101 7.48 -7.34 -5.18
C PRO A 101 8.70 -7.71 -6.03
N ILE A 102 8.51 -8.45 -7.12
CA ILE A 102 9.59 -8.78 -8.05
C ILE A 102 10.04 -7.52 -8.80
N LEU A 103 9.11 -6.73 -9.34
CA LEU A 103 9.44 -5.49 -10.05
C LEU A 103 10.08 -4.44 -9.14
N GLU A 104 9.63 -4.36 -7.89
CA GLU A 104 10.23 -3.50 -6.86
C GLU A 104 11.63 -3.99 -6.49
N GLY A 105 11.82 -5.30 -6.31
CA GLY A 105 13.12 -5.91 -6.04
C GLY A 105 14.13 -5.69 -7.17
N LEU A 106 13.67 -5.71 -8.42
CA LEU A 106 14.46 -5.36 -9.61
C LEU A 106 14.68 -3.85 -9.77
N LYS A 107 14.11 -3.04 -8.87
CA LYS A 107 14.15 -1.57 -8.94
C LYS A 107 13.67 -1.06 -10.30
N GLU A 108 12.64 -1.69 -10.88
CA GLU A 108 11.93 -1.21 -12.08
C GLU A 108 10.78 -0.27 -11.72
N ILE A 109 10.20 -0.47 -10.53
CA ILE A 109 9.16 0.37 -9.96
C ILE A 109 9.48 0.72 -8.52
N ARG A 110 8.85 1.78 -8.03
CA ARG A 110 8.82 2.16 -6.61
C ARG A 110 7.42 2.57 -6.21
N MET A 111 7.05 2.31 -4.96
CA MET A 111 5.82 2.81 -4.38
C MET A 111 6.04 4.24 -3.87
N THR A 112 5.18 5.17 -4.28
CA THR A 112 5.14 6.56 -3.81
C THR A 112 3.74 6.89 -3.31
N THR A 113 3.63 7.82 -2.37
CA THR A 113 2.33 8.36 -1.95
C THR A 113 2.06 9.63 -2.75
N GLY A 114 0.90 9.69 -3.41
CA GLY A 114 0.46 10.87 -4.14
C GLY A 114 -1.00 11.19 -3.84
N THR A 115 -1.39 12.46 -3.98
CA THR A 115 -2.78 12.89 -3.89
C THR A 115 -3.46 12.70 -5.23
N ARG A 116 -4.51 11.87 -5.28
CA ARG A 116 -5.39 11.81 -6.46
C ARG A 116 -6.68 12.54 -6.18
N PHE A 117 -7.15 13.23 -7.20
CA PHE A 117 -8.46 13.84 -7.24
C PHE A 117 -9.38 12.87 -7.97
N HIS A 118 -10.31 12.27 -7.25
CA HIS A 118 -11.39 11.56 -7.92
C HIS A 118 -12.55 12.53 -8.03
N ALA A 119 -13.08 12.66 -9.25
CA ALA A 119 -14.42 13.20 -9.42
C ALA A 119 -15.31 12.34 -8.53
N ALA A 120 -15.93 12.95 -7.51
CA ALA A 120 -16.86 12.25 -6.65
C ALA A 120 -17.84 11.54 -7.58
N PRO A 121 -17.97 10.20 -7.53
CA PRO A 121 -18.94 9.53 -8.35
C PRO A 121 -20.26 10.19 -7.99
N GLU A 122 -20.92 10.80 -8.98
CA GLU A 122 -22.22 11.41 -8.76
C GLU A 122 -23.06 10.31 -8.13
N VAL A 123 -23.29 10.44 -6.82
CA VAL A 123 -24.13 9.52 -6.11
C VAL A 123 -25.47 9.79 -6.76
N LYS A 124 -25.83 8.95 -7.72
CA LYS A 124 -27.21 8.81 -8.15
C LYS A 124 -27.90 8.33 -6.90
N VAL A 125 -28.31 9.29 -6.08
CA VAL A 125 -29.12 9.05 -4.91
C VAL A 125 -30.41 8.55 -5.53
N ASN A 126 -30.50 7.23 -5.67
CA ASN A 126 -31.73 6.57 -6.01
C ASN A 126 -32.65 6.82 -4.82
N PHE A 127 -33.29 8.00 -4.78
CA PHE A 127 -34.49 8.30 -4.00
C PHE A 127 -35.69 7.51 -4.53
N GLY A 128 -35.45 6.31 -5.09
CA GLY A 128 -36.43 5.41 -5.63
C GLY A 128 -36.89 4.44 -4.55
N SER A 129 -37.94 4.84 -3.84
CA SER A 129 -38.93 3.98 -3.18
C SER A 129 -38.40 2.75 -2.44
N ALA A 130 -38.19 2.90 -1.13
CA ALA A 130 -38.24 1.80 -0.19
C ALA A 130 -39.64 1.13 -0.24
N LYS A 131 -39.83 0.12 -1.12
CA LYS A 131 -40.87 -0.89 -0.93
C LYS A 131 -40.32 -1.96 0.00
N THR A 132 -40.35 -1.65 1.29
CA THR A 132 -40.24 -2.62 2.37
C THR A 132 -41.41 -3.61 2.25
N LYS A 133 -41.16 -4.83 1.77
CA LYS A 133 -42.00 -5.99 2.07
C LYS A 133 -41.48 -6.66 3.35
N THR A 134 -41.54 -5.94 4.46
CA THR A 134 -41.50 -6.52 5.81
C THR A 134 -42.91 -7.00 6.14
N LYS A 135 -43.12 -8.30 6.05
CA LYS A 135 -44.34 -8.97 6.49
C LYS A 135 -44.29 -9.07 8.02
N THR A 136 -44.63 -8.00 8.71
CA THR A 136 -44.89 -8.01 10.16
C THR A 136 -46.27 -7.43 10.40
N LYS A 137 -47.17 -8.28 10.93
CA LYS A 137 -48.47 -7.88 11.49
C LYS A 137 -48.22 -6.85 12.59
N ALA A 138 -48.57 -5.60 12.36
CA ALA A 138 -48.79 -4.63 13.43
C ALA A 138 -49.99 -3.77 13.06
N LYS A 139 -51.04 -3.92 13.86
CA LYS A 139 -52.28 -3.16 13.86
C LYS A 139 -51.98 -1.83 14.54
N GLY A 140 -51.89 -0.74 13.77
CA GLY A 140 -51.63 0.60 14.28
C GLY A 140 -52.34 1.63 13.42
N ASN A 141 -53.45 2.14 13.94
CA ASN A 141 -54.33 3.11 13.32
C ASN A 141 -53.68 4.50 13.45
N GLY A 142 -53.29 5.13 12.35
CA GLY A 142 -52.60 6.42 12.35
C GLY A 142 -52.95 7.23 11.11
N ASN A 143 -53.87 8.16 11.28
CA ASN A 143 -54.43 9.05 10.28
C ASN A 143 -53.49 10.25 10.08
N SER A 144 -52.93 10.47 8.89
CA SER A 144 -52.19 11.69 8.56
C SER A 144 -52.29 12.02 7.06
N LYS A 145 -52.77 13.24 6.80
CA LYS A 145 -53.11 13.83 5.50
C LYS A 145 -51.87 14.10 4.61
N PRO A 146 -52.05 14.20 3.28
CA PRO A 146 -51.03 14.64 2.35
C PRO A 146 -51.09 16.16 2.14
N ASP A 147 -49.96 16.87 2.23
CA ASP A 147 -49.89 18.27 1.80
C ASP A 147 -48.60 18.59 1.02
N VAL A 148 -48.87 19.09 -0.18
CA VAL A 148 -48.21 20.17 -0.94
C VAL A 148 -46.79 19.93 -1.51
N ALA A 149 -46.81 19.73 -2.84
CA ALA A 149 -45.68 19.81 -3.75
C ALA A 149 -44.97 21.17 -3.68
N SER A 150 -43.66 21.14 -3.42
CA SER A 150 -42.77 22.29 -3.62
C SER A 150 -41.69 21.90 -4.63
N SER A 151 -41.88 22.32 -5.88
CA SER A 151 -40.86 22.24 -6.93
C SER A 151 -39.80 23.30 -6.68
N SER A 152 -38.70 22.91 -6.02
CA SER A 152 -37.50 23.72 -5.96
C SER A 152 -36.57 23.34 -7.10
N THR A 153 -36.43 24.26 -8.04
CA THR A 153 -35.47 24.24 -9.14
C THR A 153 -34.06 24.31 -8.55
N ALA A 154 -33.42 23.16 -8.33
CA ALA A 154 -32.09 23.07 -7.76
C ALA A 154 -31.03 23.50 -8.78
N SER A 155 -30.25 24.52 -8.41
CA SER A 155 -29.08 24.97 -9.18
C SER A 155 -28.02 23.85 -9.27
N PRO A 156 -27.34 23.67 -10.42
CA PRO A 156 -26.30 22.65 -10.57
C PRO A 156 -25.10 23.01 -9.69
N SER A 157 -24.99 22.36 -8.53
CA SER A 157 -23.85 22.47 -7.63
C SER A 157 -22.62 21.88 -8.31
N SER A 158 -21.54 22.67 -8.43
CA SER A 158 -20.27 22.20 -8.99
C SER A 158 -19.76 20.97 -8.23
N PRO A 159 -19.24 19.94 -8.93
CA PRO A 159 -18.85 18.69 -8.30
C PRO A 159 -17.72 18.92 -7.29
N THR A 160 -18.01 18.65 -6.01
CA THR A 160 -17.02 18.73 -4.94
C THR A 160 -15.98 17.65 -5.17
N THR A 161 -14.74 18.06 -5.45
CA THR A 161 -13.63 17.14 -5.68
C THR A 161 -12.97 16.82 -4.35
N ILE A 162 -13.02 15.56 -3.91
CA ILE A 162 -12.37 15.10 -2.68
C ILE A 162 -10.96 14.64 -3.04
N SER A 163 -9.95 15.17 -2.36
CA SER A 163 -8.57 14.70 -2.48
C SER A 163 -8.30 13.59 -1.45
N HIS A 164 -7.66 12.51 -1.89
CA HIS A 164 -7.21 11.46 -0.98
C HIS A 164 -5.80 11.00 -1.33
N THR A 165 -5.07 10.58 -0.29
CA THR A 165 -3.71 10.06 -0.42
C THR A 165 -3.78 8.62 -0.89
N VAL A 166 -3.13 8.31 -2.01
CA VAL A 166 -3.10 6.98 -2.62
C VAL A 166 -1.66 6.52 -2.81
N HIS A 167 -1.43 5.22 -2.63
CA HIS A 167 -0.18 4.58 -3.04
C HIS A 167 -0.17 4.37 -4.55
N LEU A 168 0.80 5.02 -5.19
CA LEU A 168 1.05 4.98 -6.62
C LEU A 168 2.31 4.17 -6.88
N TRP A 169 2.26 3.32 -7.88
CA TRP A 169 3.46 2.72 -8.45
C TRP A 169 3.98 3.65 -9.51
N MET A 170 5.26 4.03 -9.38
CA MET A 170 5.96 4.86 -10.34
C MET A 170 7.15 4.11 -10.92
N PRO A 171 7.50 4.32 -12.19
CA PRO A 171 8.72 3.77 -12.73
C PRO A 171 9.87 4.45 -12.01
N THR A 172 10.84 3.66 -11.58
CA THR A 172 12.15 4.21 -11.22
C THR A 172 12.79 4.67 -12.54
N GLN A 173 13.12 5.95 -12.64
CA GLN A 173 14.06 6.38 -13.67
C GLN A 173 15.30 5.51 -13.45
N LYS A 174 15.60 4.61 -14.40
CA LYS A 174 16.67 3.62 -14.26
C LYS A 174 17.84 4.33 -13.62
N ALA A 175 18.19 3.96 -12.39
CA ALA A 175 19.49 4.38 -11.86
C ALA A 175 20.46 3.93 -12.94
N LYS A 176 21.20 4.85 -13.57
CA LYS A 176 22.31 4.49 -14.45
C LYS A 176 23.06 3.45 -13.66
N VAL A 177 22.97 2.18 -14.08
CA VAL A 177 23.70 1.11 -13.43
C VAL A 177 25.13 1.38 -13.88
N THR A 178 25.81 2.27 -13.17
CA THR A 178 27.25 2.23 -13.05
C THR A 178 27.50 0.86 -12.44
N LYS A 179 27.66 -0.13 -13.31
CA LYS A 179 28.24 -1.41 -12.94
C LYS A 179 29.65 -1.06 -12.51
N THR A 180 29.83 -0.71 -11.25
CA THR A 180 31.12 -0.86 -10.59
C THR A 180 31.31 -2.37 -10.56
N ILE A 181 31.92 -2.88 -11.62
CA ILE A 181 32.38 -4.26 -11.69
C ILE A 181 33.51 -4.31 -10.66
N ASP A 182 33.17 -4.63 -9.42
CA ASP A 182 34.18 -4.99 -8.43
C ASP A 182 34.76 -6.33 -8.85
N ASN A 183 35.75 -6.27 -9.74
CA ASN A 183 36.67 -7.36 -10.06
C ASN A 183 37.53 -7.65 -8.83
N LYS A 184 36.92 -8.13 -7.74
CA LYS A 184 37.70 -8.66 -6.62
C LYS A 184 38.01 -10.12 -6.96
N PRO A 185 39.28 -10.49 -7.21
CA PRO A 185 39.63 -11.86 -7.51
C PRO A 185 39.25 -12.74 -6.32
N THR A 186 38.43 -13.75 -6.58
CA THR A 186 38.11 -14.80 -5.63
C THR A 186 39.40 -15.54 -5.29
N PRO A 187 39.85 -15.56 -4.02
CA PRO A 187 41.00 -16.39 -3.65
C PRO A 187 40.63 -17.86 -3.89
N SER A 188 41.46 -18.56 -4.66
CA SER A 188 41.34 -19.99 -4.88
C SER A 188 41.48 -20.72 -3.55
N ASN A 189 40.38 -21.31 -3.10
CA ASN A 189 40.37 -22.10 -1.87
C ASN A 189 41.22 -23.36 -2.09
N VAL A 190 42.23 -23.50 -1.24
CA VAL A 190 43.12 -24.66 -1.16
C VAL A 190 42.28 -25.88 -0.79
N PHE A 191 42.31 -26.89 -1.65
CA PHE A 191 41.74 -28.22 -1.39
C PHE A 191 42.49 -28.89 -0.22
N GLY A 192 41.78 -29.31 0.83
CA GLY A 192 42.38 -30.07 1.93
C GLY A 192 41.68 -30.07 3.29
N THR A 193 40.64 -29.24 3.52
CA THR A 193 39.95 -29.14 4.83
C THR A 193 38.65 -29.95 4.93
N GLU A 194 38.51 -30.99 4.11
CA GLU A 194 37.36 -31.91 4.13
C GLU A 194 37.52 -33.01 5.18
N VAL A 195 37.29 -32.67 6.44
CA VAL A 195 36.76 -33.63 7.43
C VAL A 195 35.88 -32.91 8.46
N GLY A 196 34.69 -32.52 8.03
CA GLY A 196 33.45 -32.94 8.71
C GLY A 196 32.97 -32.32 10.04
N ARG A 197 33.55 -31.25 10.61
CA ARG A 197 32.96 -30.63 11.84
C ARG A 197 32.89 -29.09 11.93
N GLY A 198 33.43 -28.32 10.98
CA GLY A 198 33.57 -26.85 11.14
C GLY A 198 32.58 -25.97 10.36
N ALA A 199 32.10 -26.42 9.20
CA ALA A 199 31.44 -25.53 8.23
C ALA A 199 30.05 -25.02 8.67
N ASP A 200 29.28 -25.82 9.42
CA ASP A 200 27.92 -25.45 9.81
C ASP A 200 27.86 -24.55 11.07
N TRP A 201 28.91 -24.52 11.88
CA TRP A 201 28.94 -23.68 13.07
C TRP A 201 29.06 -22.20 12.72
N ASP A 202 29.83 -21.86 11.68
CA ASP A 202 30.01 -20.48 11.24
C ASP A 202 28.71 -19.92 10.62
N HIS A 203 27.96 -20.72 9.85
CA HIS A 203 26.64 -20.32 9.36
C HIS A 203 25.65 -20.06 10.50
N LEU A 204 25.62 -20.94 11.51
CA LEU A 204 24.77 -20.76 12.70
C LEU A 204 25.17 -19.53 13.51
N ASN A 205 26.46 -19.29 13.70
CA ASN A 205 26.94 -18.14 14.46
C ASN A 205 26.64 -16.84 13.74
N ARG A 206 26.86 -16.77 12.41
CA ARG A 206 26.44 -15.63 11.58
C ARG A 206 24.94 -15.39 11.62
N ARG A 207 24.12 -16.45 11.62
CA ARG A 207 22.66 -16.33 11.74
C ARG A 207 22.26 -15.75 13.09
N ARG A 208 22.83 -16.26 14.19
CA ARG A 208 22.60 -15.74 15.55
C ARG A 208 23.05 -14.29 15.68
N GLN A 209 24.19 -13.93 15.08
CA GLN A 209 24.72 -12.57 15.10
C GLN A 209 23.78 -11.60 14.38
N ARG A 210 23.30 -11.93 13.17
CA ARG A 210 22.30 -11.11 12.46
C ARG A 210 21.04 -10.89 13.29
N THR A 211 20.48 -11.93 13.90
CA THR A 211 19.28 -11.78 14.75
C THR A 211 19.54 -10.91 15.98
N ARG A 212 20.74 -10.98 16.57
CA ARG A 212 21.11 -10.09 17.68
C ARG A 212 21.27 -8.65 17.22
N ASP A 213 21.94 -8.42 16.09
CA ASP A 213 22.16 -7.09 15.52
C ASP A 213 20.83 -6.43 15.15
N GLU A 214 19.90 -7.17 14.57
CA GLU A 214 18.53 -6.71 14.26
C GLU A 214 17.78 -6.31 15.54
N LYS A 215 17.88 -7.11 16.61
CA LYS A 215 17.25 -6.81 17.90
C LYS A 215 17.85 -5.55 18.55
N VAL A 216 19.18 -5.46 18.60
CA VAL A 216 19.89 -4.30 19.18
C VAL A 216 19.54 -3.04 18.41
N LYS A 217 19.51 -3.10 17.07
CA LYS A 217 19.13 -1.97 16.23
C LYS A 217 17.71 -1.50 16.52
N HIS A 218 16.75 -2.41 16.63
CA HIS A 218 15.37 -2.09 16.97
C HIS A 218 15.25 -1.40 18.35
N ASP A 219 15.97 -1.89 19.36
CA ASP A 219 15.95 -1.30 20.70
C ASP A 219 16.60 0.10 20.72
N VAL A 220 17.67 0.31 19.95
CA VAL A 220 18.29 1.63 19.76
C VAL A 220 17.34 2.61 19.08
N ASP A 221 16.60 2.17 18.06
CA ASP A 221 15.61 3.01 17.37
C ASP A 221 14.47 3.41 18.32
N ILE A 222 13.99 2.51 19.18
CA ILE A 222 13.00 2.82 20.22
C ILE A 222 13.56 3.85 21.20
N MET A 223 14.78 3.66 21.72
CA MET A 223 15.41 4.62 22.63
C MET A 223 15.58 6.00 22.00
N ALA A 224 15.91 6.07 20.71
CA ALA A 224 16.01 7.31 19.97
C ALA A 224 14.65 8.02 19.84
N GLN A 225 13.57 7.27 19.59
CA GLN A 225 12.21 7.81 19.55
C GLN A 225 11.75 8.36 20.90
N VAL A 226 12.01 7.64 22.00
CA VAL A 226 11.70 8.11 23.37
C VAL A 226 12.42 9.41 23.67
N ARG A 227 13.74 9.50 23.42
CA ARG A 227 14.51 10.75 23.61
C ARG A 227 13.98 11.90 22.77
N LYS A 228 13.47 11.62 21.55
CA LYS A 228 12.88 12.65 20.68
C LYS A 228 11.53 13.13 21.23
N ALA A 229 10.71 12.23 21.75
CA ALA A 229 9.44 12.55 22.40
C ALA A 229 9.66 13.41 23.66
N GLU A 230 10.58 13.03 24.54
CA GLU A 230 10.94 13.82 25.73
C GLU A 230 11.43 15.23 25.39
N LYS A 231 12.24 15.37 24.33
CA LYS A 231 12.68 16.69 23.85
C LYS A 231 11.50 17.54 23.36
N GLN A 232 10.52 16.93 22.69
CA GLN A 232 9.32 17.63 22.23
C GLN A 232 8.44 18.07 23.40
N GLU A 233 8.28 17.23 24.42
CA GLU A 233 7.53 17.58 25.64
C GLU A 233 8.20 18.72 26.40
N LYS A 234 9.52 18.66 26.62
CA LYS A 234 10.27 19.76 27.24
C LYS A 234 10.11 21.07 26.47
N LYS A 235 10.15 21.01 25.14
CA LYS A 235 9.93 22.19 24.28
C LYS A 235 8.51 22.74 24.42
N LYS A 236 7.49 21.87 24.51
CA LYS A 236 6.09 22.28 24.74
C LYS A 236 5.92 22.95 26.10
N VAL A 237 6.46 22.36 27.17
CA VAL A 237 6.39 22.93 28.54
C VAL A 237 7.09 24.30 28.59
N LEU A 238 8.26 24.42 27.96
CA LEU A 238 8.99 25.68 27.92
C LEU A 238 8.24 26.75 27.11
N TRP A 239 7.63 26.36 26.00
CA TRP A 239 6.76 27.23 25.21
C TRP A 239 5.53 27.69 25.99
N GLU A 240 4.88 26.78 26.71
CA GLU A 240 3.72 27.10 27.55
C GLU A 240 4.09 28.05 28.69
N ALA A 241 5.22 27.82 29.37
CA ALA A 241 5.74 28.71 30.40
C ALA A 241 6.05 30.10 29.84
N PHE A 242 6.64 30.18 28.65
CA PHE A 242 6.91 31.43 27.95
C PHE A 242 5.61 32.19 27.64
N MET A 243 4.59 31.51 27.09
CA MET A 243 3.29 32.10 26.80
C MET A 243 2.57 32.59 28.07
N ARG A 244 2.68 31.82 29.17
CA ARG A 244 2.12 32.20 30.47
C ARG A 244 2.81 33.44 31.05
N LYS A 245 4.13 33.56 30.91
CA LYS A 245 4.88 34.76 31.31
C LYS A 245 4.43 35.98 30.50
N LYS A 246 4.36 35.85 29.17
CA LYS A 246 3.90 36.92 28.27
C LYS A 246 2.49 37.41 28.63
N ALA A 247 1.58 36.50 28.98
CA ALA A 247 0.23 36.84 29.41
C ALA A 247 0.19 37.58 30.76
N ARG A 248 1.10 37.27 31.69
CA ARG A 248 1.23 37.99 32.97
C ARG A 248 1.74 39.41 32.74
N ASP A 249 2.78 39.57 31.92
CA ASP A 249 3.37 40.89 31.62
C ASP A 249 2.36 41.80 30.90
N ALA A 250 1.49 41.24 30.06
CA ALA A 250 0.40 41.98 29.40
C ALA A 250 -0.71 42.44 30.35
N ARG A 251 -0.88 41.77 31.50
CA ARG A 251 -1.91 42.09 32.51
C ARG A 251 -1.38 42.97 33.65
N ALA A 252 -0.07 43.19 33.74
CA ALA A 252 0.50 44.09 34.71
C ALA A 252 -0.11 45.50 34.49
N PRO A 253 -0.84 46.05 35.47
CA PRO A 253 -1.37 47.39 35.35
C PRO A 253 -0.18 48.32 35.10
N LYS A 254 -0.26 49.13 34.03
CA LYS A 254 0.73 50.17 33.80
C LYS A 254 0.80 51.00 35.09
N PRO A 255 2.00 51.25 35.64
CA PRO A 255 2.11 52.12 36.81
C PRO A 255 1.39 53.41 36.44
N VAL A 256 0.31 53.69 37.17
CA VAL A 256 -0.36 54.98 37.10
C VAL A 256 0.67 55.93 37.67
N VAL A 257 1.33 56.66 36.77
CA VAL A 257 2.20 57.76 37.17
C VAL A 257 1.24 58.79 37.72
N ASP A 258 1.10 58.83 39.04
CA ASP A 258 0.41 59.90 39.73
C ASP A 258 1.27 61.15 39.55
N ASP A 259 0.98 61.90 38.49
CA ASP A 259 1.45 63.27 38.28
C ASP A 259 0.78 64.18 39.31
N ARG A 260 1.04 63.95 40.60
CA ARG A 260 0.80 64.95 41.65
C ARG A 260 1.91 65.98 41.57
N ILE A 261 1.72 66.90 40.62
CA ILE A 261 2.35 68.21 40.60
C ILE A 261 2.08 68.84 41.99
N SER A 262 3.16 68.95 42.76
CA SER A 262 3.17 69.69 44.01
C SER A 262 3.27 71.16 43.63
N ASP A 263 2.12 71.83 43.49
CA ASP A 263 2.09 73.29 43.49
C ASP A 263 2.42 73.76 44.91
N SER A 264 3.56 74.43 45.04
CA SER A 264 4.01 75.19 46.20
C SER A 264 4.52 76.55 45.71
#